data_AF-A0A7W1JSD4-F1
#
_entry.id   AF-A0A7W1JSD4-F1
#
_cell.length_a   1.000
_cell.length_b   1.000
_cell.length_c   1.000
_cell.angle_alpha   90.00
_cell.angle_beta   90.00
_cell.angle_gamma   90.00
#
_symmetry.space_group_name_H-M   'P 1'
#
loop_
_entity.id
_entity.type
_entity.pdbx_description
1 polymer ?
#
loop_
_entity_poly.entity_id
_entity_poly.type
_entity_poly.pdbx_seq_one_letter_code
_entity_poly.pdbx_strand_id
1 'polypeptide(L)' 'IFLCADLPKTRSGKIMRRLLRDVAEGRALGDITTLADSAVIAGLKDQYEHLES' A
#
# COMPACT_ATOMS: atom_id res chain seq x y z
N ILE A 1 -11.79 -7.30 -7.67
CA ILE A 1 -12.03 -6.42 -6.50
C ILE A 1 -11.20 -6.99 -5.36
N PHE A 2 -10.28 -6.22 -4.79
CA PHE A 2 -9.40 -6.66 -3.70
C PHE A 2 -9.86 -6.07 -2.37
N LEU A 3 -10.07 -6.92 -1.36
CA LEU A 3 -10.48 -6.52 -0.02
C LEU A 3 -9.26 -6.52 0.90
N CYS A 4 -9.01 -5.39 1.56
CA CYS A 4 -7.92 -5.24 2.52
C CYS A 4 -8.41 -4.59 3.81
N ALA A 5 -7.70 -4.85 4.90
CA ALA A 5 -8.05 -4.34 6.22
C ALA A 5 -7.83 -2.83 6.35
N ASP A 6 -6.82 -2.28 5.67
CA ASP A 6 -6.56 -0.85 5.69
C ASP A 6 -5.91 -0.33 4.39
N LEU A 7 -6.06 0.97 4.16
CA LEU A 7 -5.51 1.67 3.00
C LEU A 7 -4.35 2.57 3.41
N PRO A 8 -3.33 2.74 2.54
CA PRO A 8 -2.22 3.62 2.84
C PRO A 8 -2.71 5.07 2.87
N LYS A 9 -2.66 5.68 4.05
CA LYS A 9 -3.14 7.04 4.32
C LYS A 9 -1.99 7.92 4.83
N THR A 10 -1.96 9.18 4.42
CA THR A 10 -1.06 10.17 5.01
C THR A 10 -1.43 10.43 6.48
N ARG A 11 -0.54 11.08 7.24
CA ARG A 11 -0.85 11.57 8.60
C ARG A 11 -2.08 12.51 8.67
N SER A 12 -2.49 13.08 7.54
CA SER A 12 -3.71 13.90 7.40
C SER A 12 -4.93 13.12 6.91
N GLY A 13 -4.83 11.79 6.77
CA GLY A 13 -5.93 10.91 6.38
C GLY A 13 -6.18 10.79 4.88
N LYS A 14 -5.38 11.44 4.02
CA LYS A 14 -5.54 11.33 2.57
C LYS A 14 -5.02 9.98 2.08
N ILE A 15 -5.80 9.27 1.25
CA ILE A 15 -5.39 8.00 0.66
C ILE A 15 -4.26 8.23 -0.36
N MET A 16 -3.12 7.57 -0.16
CA MET A 16 -1.96 7.61 -1.05
C MET A 16 -2.12 6.61 -2.20
N ARG A 17 -3.05 6.90 -3.13
CA ARG A 17 -3.37 6.02 -4.27
C ARG A 17 -2.18 5.66 -5.16
N ARG A 18 -1.12 6.48 -5.17
CA ARG A 18 0.13 6.16 -5.88
C ARG A 18 0.73 4.85 -5.38
N LEU A 19 0.80 4.66 -4.06
CA LEU A 19 1.40 3.46 -3.47
C LEU A 19 0.61 2.20 -3.80
N LEU A 20 -0.72 2.31 -3.90
CA LEU A 20 -1.56 1.19 -4.36
C LEU A 20 -1.22 0.76 -5.79
N ARG A 21 -0.95 1.70 -6.70
CA ARG A 21 -0.47 1.39 -8.05
C ARG A 21 0.93 0.80 -8.02
N ASP A 22 1.83 1.38 -7.25
CA ASP A 22 3.21 0.88 -7.17
C ASP A 22 3.24 -0.57 -6.66
N VAL A 23 2.40 -0.93 -5.68
CA VAL A 23 2.26 -2.31 -5.20
C VAL A 23 1.68 -3.22 -6.28
N ALA A 24 0.56 -2.83 -6.92
CA ALA A 24 -0.08 -3.65 -7.95
C ALA A 24 0.82 -3.87 -9.19
N GLU A 25 1.68 -2.90 -9.51
CA GLU A 25 2.63 -2.97 -10.63
C GLU A 25 4.01 -3.53 -10.22
N GLY A 26 4.20 -3.95 -8.96
CA GLY A 26 5.47 -4.48 -8.47
C GLY A 26 6.63 -3.47 -8.48
N ARG A 27 6.34 -2.16 -8.50
CA ARG A 27 7.35 -1.10 -8.57
C ARG A 27 7.98 -0.81 -7.20
N ALA A 28 9.18 -0.24 -7.23
CA ALA A 28 9.82 0.29 -6.04
C ALA A 28 8.98 1.42 -5.44
N LEU A 29 8.80 1.38 -4.12
CA LEU A 29 8.07 2.43 -3.40
C LEU A 29 8.95 3.68 -3.35
N GLY A 30 8.44 4.81 -3.86
CA GLY A 30 9.06 6.12 -3.66
C GLY A 30 8.97 6.60 -2.21
N ASP A 31 9.08 7.92 -1.99
CA ASP A 31 8.96 8.50 -0.65
C ASP A 31 7.61 8.18 0.02
N ILE A 32 7.69 7.63 1.25
CA ILE A 32 6.57 7.25 2.11
C ILE A 32 6.65 7.90 3.50
N THR A 33 7.53 8.87 3.73
CA THR A 33 7.75 9.51 5.05
C THR A 33 6.50 10.18 5.63
N THR A 34 5.55 10.54 4.76
CA THR A 34 4.27 11.18 5.14
C THR A 34 3.15 10.20 5.46
N LEU A 35 3.38 8.90 5.26
CA LEU A 35 2.44 7.84 5.56
C LEU A 35 2.21 7.78 7.09
N ALA A 36 0.96 7.54 7.50
CA ALA A 36 0.60 7.42 8.90
C ALA A 36 1.14 6.11 9.50
N ASP A 37 1.04 5.02 8.74
CA ASP A 37 1.53 3.71 9.12
C ASP A 37 2.18 3.01 7.92
N SER A 38 3.49 2.76 8.02
CA SER A 38 4.26 2.05 6.99
C SER A 38 3.98 0.55 6.96
N ALA A 39 3.50 -0.05 8.04
CA ALA A 39 3.20 -1.47 8.10
C ALA A 39 2.06 -1.86 7.13
N VAL A 40 1.13 -0.95 6.87
CA VAL A 40 0.03 -1.15 5.91
C VAL A 40 0.55 -1.52 4.52
N ILE A 41 1.64 -0.91 4.07
CA ILE A 41 2.20 -1.22 2.75
C ILE A 41 2.85 -2.60 2.70
N ALA A 42 3.55 -2.99 3.77
CA ALA A 42 4.14 -4.33 3.86
C ALA A 42 3.05 -5.41 3.82
N GLY A 43 1.97 -5.22 4.58
CA GLY A 43 0.82 -6.12 4.56
C GLY A 43 0.13 -6.19 3.20
N LEU A 44 -0.03 -5.04 2.53
CA LEU A 44 -0.63 -5.01 1.19
C LEU A 44 0.21 -5.75 0.15
N LYS A 45 1.54 -5.64 0.21
CA LYS A 45 2.43 -6.39 -0.69
C LYS A 45 2.32 -7.90 -0.45
N ASP A 46 2.41 -8.31 0.80
CA ASP A 46 2.32 -9.71 1.19
C ASP A 46 0.99 -10.34 0.75
N GLN A 47 -0.13 -9.67 1.05
CA GLN A 47 -1.46 -10.12 0.63
C GLN A 47 -1.61 -10.20 -0.90
N TYR A 48 -0.99 -9.26 -1.62
CA TYR A 48 -1.05 -9.25 -3.08
C TYR A 48 -0.24 -10.40 -3.69
N GLU A 49 0.97 -10.66 -3.19
CA GLU A 49 1.81 -11.77 -3.63
C GLU A 49 1.17 -13.14 -3.37
N HIS A 50 0.50 -13.31 -2.23
CA HIS A 50 -0.25 -14.52 -1.91
C HIS A 50 -1.50 -14.73 -2.78
N LEU A 51 -2.04 -13.67 -3.38
CA LEU A 51 -3.22 -13.75 -4.25
C LEU A 51 -2.89 -14.19 -5.67
N GLU A 52 -1.66 -13.90 -6.11
CA GLU A 52 -1.16 -14.24 -7.45
C GLU A 52 -0.38 -15.58 -7.47
N SER A 53 -0.22 -16.25 -6.32
CA SER A 53 0.29 -17.63 -6.21
C SER A 53 -0.83 -18.66 -6.27
#